data_AF-A0AAD8LG16-F1
#
_entry.id   AF-A0AAD8LG16-F1
#
_cell.length_a   1.000
_cell.length_b   1.000
_cell.length_c   1.000
_cell.angle_alpha   90.00
_cell.angle_beta   90.00
_cell.angle_gamma   90.00
#
_symmetry.space_group_name_H-M   'P 1'
#
loop_
_entity.id
_entity.type
_entity.pdbx_description
1 polymer ?
#
loop_
_entity_poly.entity_id
_entity_poly.type
_entity_poly.pdbx_seq_one_letter_code
_entity_poly.pdbx_strand_id
1 'polypeptide(L)'
;MDVWNRVKGKAGMHNVSARWNEVTSWLCDRAKSSTLLSIVSKLLVAGSVYYIWQERCNRLFMNHARPPDILAKTIMDTVRYRLMGLKIKQTERSRQILQDWNISSTGIG
;
A
#
# COMPACT_ATOMS: atom_id res chain seq x y z
N MET A 1 6.87 14.01 0.61
CA MET A 1 5.45 14.11 0.96
C MET A 1 4.53 13.79 -0.23
N ASP A 2 4.97 14.05 -1.47
CA ASP A 2 4.16 13.82 -2.68
C ASP A 2 3.81 12.36 -2.96
N VAL A 3 4.74 11.43 -2.73
CA VAL A 3 4.47 9.98 -2.91
C VAL A 3 3.34 9.52 -1.98
N TRP A 4 3.39 9.92 -0.71
CA TRP A 4 2.37 9.55 0.29
C TRP A 4 0.98 10.10 -0.07
N ASN A 5 0.91 11.35 -0.53
CA ASN A 5 -0.36 11.94 -0.97
C ASN A 5 -0.98 11.21 -2.16
N ARG A 6 -0.17 10.57 -3.01
CA ARG A 6 -0.66 9.77 -4.15
C ARG A 6 -1.14 8.38 -3.74
N VAL A 7 -0.52 7.74 -2.74
CA VAL A 7 -0.90 6.38 -2.30
C VAL A 7 -1.97 6.35 -1.21
N LYS A 8 -2.13 7.42 -0.41
CA LYS A 8 -3.05 7.42 0.75
C LYS A 8 -4.53 7.24 0.36
N GLY A 9 -4.95 7.69 -0.83
CA GLY A 9 -6.30 7.47 -1.33
C GLY A 9 -6.61 5.98 -1.49
N LYS A 10 -5.72 5.23 -2.16
CA LYS A 10 -5.82 3.78 -2.32
C LYS A 10 -5.75 2.99 -0.99
N ALA A 11 -5.22 3.61 0.06
CA ALA A 11 -5.18 3.04 1.41
C ALA A 11 -6.49 3.25 2.21
N GLY A 12 -7.48 3.96 1.66
CA GLY A 12 -8.68 4.37 2.40
C GLY A 12 -8.41 5.50 3.40
N MET A 13 -7.30 6.24 3.21
CA MET A 13 -6.81 7.30 4.11
C MET A 13 -7.04 8.69 3.51
N HIS A 14 -8.14 8.87 2.77
CA HIS A 14 -8.47 10.13 2.08
C HIS A 14 -8.44 11.34 3.02
N ASN A 15 -8.88 11.16 4.26
CA ASN A 15 -9.00 12.23 5.26
C ASN A 15 -7.87 12.25 6.30
N VAL A 16 -6.81 11.44 6.14
CA VAL A 16 -5.67 11.41 7.07
C VAL A 16 -4.61 12.37 6.59
N SER A 17 -4.09 13.21 7.50
CA SER A 17 -2.99 14.10 7.14
C SER A 17 -1.73 13.31 6.80
N ALA A 18 -0.81 13.92 6.04
CA ALA A 18 0.47 13.29 5.70
C ALA A 18 1.47 13.26 6.88
N ARG A 19 1.06 13.72 8.07
CA ARG A 19 1.91 13.72 9.26
C ARG A 19 2.10 12.29 9.74
N TRP A 20 3.35 11.89 9.92
CA TRP A 20 3.71 10.53 10.29
C TRP A 20 2.93 10.01 11.50
N ASN A 21 2.75 10.83 12.53
CA ASN A 21 2.03 10.45 13.76
C ASN A 21 0.54 10.14 13.51
N GLU A 22 -0.10 10.83 12.56
CA GLU A 22 -1.50 10.55 12.22
C GLU A 22 -1.64 9.32 11.34
N VAL A 23 -0.66 9.09 10.45
CA VAL A 23 -0.56 7.86 9.66
C VAL A 23 -0.40 6.66 10.58
N THR A 24 0.53 6.71 11.54
CA THR A 24 0.79 5.60 12.48
C THR A 24 -0.36 5.38 13.45
N SER A 25 -1.00 6.43 13.97
CA SER A 25 -2.19 6.29 14.83
C SER A 25 -3.34 5.60 14.09
N TRP A 26 -3.66 6.06 12.87
CA TRP A 26 -4.72 5.45 12.05
C TRP A 26 -4.41 3.99 11.73
N LEU A 27 -3.14 3.66 11.47
CA LEU A 27 -2.69 2.30 11.29
C LEU A 27 -2.85 1.44 12.53
N CYS A 28 -2.45 1.93 13.71
CA CYS A 28 -2.59 1.20 14.97
C CYS A 28 -4.05 0.84 15.25
N ASP A 29 -4.98 1.75 14.94
CA ASP A 29 -6.43 1.50 15.09
C ASP A 29 -6.95 0.49 14.06
N ARG A 30 -6.51 0.59 12.81
CA ARG A 30 -6.90 -0.34 11.74
C ARG A 30 -6.24 -1.70 11.87
N ALA A 31 -5.05 -1.77 12.45
CA ALA A 31 -4.22 -2.98 12.51
C ALA A 31 -4.86 -4.10 13.33
N LYS A 32 -5.77 -3.76 14.24
CA LYS A 32 -6.56 -4.70 15.04
C LYS A 32 -7.60 -5.47 14.21
N SER A 33 -7.93 -4.99 13.01
CA SER A 33 -8.87 -5.64 12.09
C SER A 33 -8.14 -6.62 11.15
N SER A 34 -8.75 -7.79 10.93
CA SER A 34 -8.34 -8.81 9.94
C SER A 34 -8.99 -8.62 8.55
N THR A 35 -9.63 -7.47 8.33
CA THR A 35 -10.29 -7.20 7.04
C THR A 35 -9.27 -7.05 5.91
N LEU A 36 -9.67 -7.40 4.67
CA LEU A 36 -8.82 -7.23 3.49
C LEU A 36 -8.26 -5.80 3.38
N LEU A 37 -9.08 -4.79 3.67
CA LEU A 37 -8.64 -3.40 3.67
C LEU A 37 -7.53 -3.12 4.70
N SER A 38 -7.61 -3.71 5.90
CA SER A 38 -6.54 -3.62 6.90
C SER A 38 -5.24 -4.28 6.40
N ILE A 39 -5.34 -5.42 5.71
CA ILE A 39 -4.18 -6.09 5.09
C ILE A 39 -3.55 -5.20 4.02
N VAL A 40 -4.37 -4.64 3.11
CA VAL A 40 -3.93 -3.68 2.08
C VAL A 40 -3.22 -2.49 2.69
N SER A 41 -3.82 -1.86 3.72
CA SER A 41 -3.24 -0.69 4.39
C SER A 41 -1.90 -1.02 5.05
N LYS A 42 -1.77 -2.18 5.72
CA LYS A 42 -0.51 -2.63 6.32
C LYS A 42 0.58 -2.83 5.26
N LEU A 43 0.25 -3.50 4.16
CA LEU A 43 1.19 -3.75 3.06
C LEU A 43 1.64 -2.44 2.40
N LEU A 44 0.72 -1.52 2.15
CA LEU A 44 1.02 -0.22 1.58
C LEU A 44 1.98 0.59 2.45
N VAL A 45 1.75 0.58 3.75
CA VAL A 45 2.61 1.34 4.67
C VAL A 45 3.96 0.68 4.81
N ALA A 46 4.01 -0.65 5.00
CA ALA A 46 5.28 -1.37 5.05
C ALA A 46 6.11 -1.14 3.78
N GLY A 47 5.48 -1.23 2.60
CA GLY A 47 6.11 -0.90 1.32
C GLY A 47 6.58 0.55 1.27
N SER A 48 5.72 1.51 1.60
CA SER A 48 6.07 2.94 1.58
C SER A 48 7.27 3.25 2.48
N VAL A 49 7.27 2.75 3.72
CA VAL A 49 8.37 2.93 4.67
C VAL A 49 9.66 2.32 4.12
N TYR A 50 9.59 1.08 3.63
CA TYR A 50 10.74 0.37 3.08
C TYR A 50 11.36 1.11 1.90
N TYR A 51 10.55 1.55 0.93
CA TYR A 51 11.06 2.23 -0.26
C TYR A 51 11.55 3.65 0.04
N ILE A 52 10.90 4.39 0.95
CA ILE A 52 11.40 5.69 1.43
C ILE A 52 12.76 5.51 2.10
N TRP A 53 12.89 4.49 2.96
CA TRP A 53 14.15 4.19 3.62
C TRP A 53 15.23 3.81 2.60
N GLN A 54 14.91 2.90 1.68
CA GLN A 54 15.82 2.45 0.62
C GLN A 54 16.32 3.61 -0.23
N GLU A 55 15.45 4.57 -0.57
CA GLU A 55 15.85 5.73 -1.35
C GLU A 55 16.78 6.68 -0.59
N ARG A 56 16.58 6.86 0.71
CA ARG A 56 17.53 7.63 1.53
C ARG A 56 18.90 6.95 1.59
N CYS A 57 18.95 5.63 1.71
CA CYS A 57 20.20 4.87 1.65
C CYS A 57 20.85 4.95 0.25
N ASN A 58 20.09 4.77 -0.83
CA ASN A 58 20.63 4.87 -2.19
C ASN A 58 21.17 6.26 -2.53
N ARG A 59 20.52 7.33 -2.05
CA ARG A 59 21.02 8.70 -2.22
C ARG A 59 22.34 8.93 -1.47
N LEU A 60 22.50 8.34 -0.29
CA LEU A 60 23.70 8.48 0.54
C LEU A 60 24.88 7.66 0.01
N PHE A 61 24.63 6.47 -0.55
CA PHE A 61 25.70 5.51 -0.89
C PHE A 61 25.93 5.33 -2.39
N MET A 62 24.97 5.63 -3.26
CA MET A 62 25.06 5.33 -4.69
C MET A 62 24.82 6.52 -5.62
N ASN A 63 24.58 7.72 -5.07
CA ASN A 63 24.24 8.96 -5.81
C ASN A 63 23.16 8.75 -6.89
N HIS A 64 22.27 7.78 -6.67
CA HIS A 64 21.27 7.34 -7.63
C HIS A 64 19.90 7.44 -6.96
N ALA A 65 19.06 8.36 -7.43
CA ALA A 65 17.68 8.51 -6.98
C ALA A 65 16.74 7.99 -8.06
N ARG A 66 15.72 7.22 -7.69
CA ARG A 66 14.70 6.80 -8.66
C ARG A 66 13.63 7.89 -8.72
N PRO A 67 13.01 8.14 -9.87
CA PRO A 67 11.90 9.08 -9.93
C PRO A 67 10.76 8.63 -8.99
N PRO A 68 10.12 9.55 -8.25
CA PRO A 68 9.04 9.24 -7.31
C PRO A 68 7.91 8.41 -7.94
N ASP A 69 7.63 8.62 -9.22
CA ASP A 69 6.63 7.88 -9.99
C ASP A 69 6.97 6.39 -10.15
N ILE A 70 8.25 6.08 -10.36
CA ILE A 70 8.73 4.70 -10.49
C ILE A 70 8.63 3.98 -9.13
N LEU A 71 8.95 4.66 -8.04
CA LEU A 71 8.80 4.10 -6.68
C LEU A 71 7.35 3.87 -6.30
N ALA A 72 6.47 4.84 -6.56
CA ALA A 72 5.05 4.70 -6.31
C ALA A 72 4.49 3.49 -7.08
N LYS A 73 4.85 3.34 -8.36
CA LYS A 73 4.48 2.18 -9.17
C LYS A 73 5.01 0.87 -8.58
N THR A 74 6.29 0.84 -8.19
CA THR A 74 6.90 -0.36 -7.59
C THR A 74 6.20 -0.79 -6.30
N ILE A 75 5.84 0.17 -5.44
CA ILE A 75 5.07 -0.09 -4.21
C ILE A 75 3.71 -0.67 -4.57
N MET A 76 2.98 -0.04 -5.50
CA MET A 76 1.65 -0.48 -5.92
C MET A 76 1.68 -1.90 -6.51
N ASP A 77 2.65 -2.18 -7.38
CA ASP A 77 2.83 -3.50 -8.00
C ASP A 77 3.16 -4.56 -6.94
N THR A 78 4.05 -4.24 -5.99
CA THR A 78 4.40 -5.14 -4.88
C THR A 78 3.17 -5.51 -4.04
N VAL A 79 2.34 -4.51 -3.69
CA VAL A 79 1.10 -4.75 -2.94
C VAL A 79 0.12 -5.59 -3.75
N ARG A 80 -0.06 -5.27 -5.03
CA ARG A 80 -0.91 -6.05 -5.95
C ARG A 80 -0.49 -7.52 -6.02
N TYR A 81 0.80 -7.80 -6.21
CA TYR A 81 1.31 -9.19 -6.25
C TYR A 81 1.10 -9.93 -4.93
N ARG A 82 1.31 -9.25 -3.79
CA ARG A 82 1.02 -9.84 -2.48
C ARG A 82 -0.46 -10.16 -2.33
N LEU A 83 -1.36 -9.29 -2.78
CA LEU A 83 -2.82 -9.52 -2.74
C LEU A 83 -3.24 -10.72 -3.61
N MET A 84 -2.65 -10.89 -4.80
CA MET A 84 -2.91 -12.04 -5.66
C MET A 84 -2.51 -13.38 -5.03
N GLY A 85 -1.48 -13.39 -4.17
CA GLY A 85 -1.02 -14.60 -3.48
C GLY A 85 -1.75 -14.93 -2.17
N LEU A 86 -2.67 -14.07 -1.70
CA LEU A 86 -3.39 -14.28 -0.45
C LEU A 86 -4.70 -15.06 -0.67
N LYS A 87 -5.01 -16.00 0.22
CA LYS A 87 -6.33 -16.64 0.29
C LYS A 87 -7.33 -15.67 0.91
N ILE A 88 -8.02 -14.91 0.07
CA ILE A 88 -8.99 -13.88 0.48
C ILE A 88 -10.41 -14.48 0.48
N LYS A 89 -11.14 -14.31 1.58
CA LYS A 89 -12.55 -14.71 1.67
C LYS A 89 -13.38 -13.90 0.66
N GLN A 90 -14.12 -14.59 -0.22
CA GLN A 90 -14.97 -13.96 -1.23
C GLN A 90 -16.23 -13.38 -0.59
N THR A 91 -16.21 -12.07 -0.40
CA THR A 91 -17.32 -11.23 0.05
C THR A 91 -17.51 -10.09 -0.94
N GLU A 92 -18.68 -9.47 -0.98
CA GLU A 92 -18.91 -8.34 -1.89
C GLU A 92 -17.88 -7.22 -1.69
N ARG A 93 -17.57 -6.91 -0.41
CA ARG A 93 -16.53 -5.92 -0.06
C ARG A 93 -15.12 -6.33 -0.51
N SER A 94 -14.75 -7.61 -0.42
CA SER A 94 -13.43 -8.05 -0.91
C SER A 94 -13.35 -8.02 -2.42
N ARG A 95 -14.46 -8.30 -3.12
CA ARG A 95 -14.53 -8.27 -4.59
C ARG A 95 -14.36 -6.84 -5.12
N GLN A 96 -15.02 -5.87 -4.47
CA GLN A 96 -14.84 -4.44 -4.77
C GLN A 96 -13.39 -3.99 -4.58
N ILE A 97 -12.78 -4.35 -3.44
CA ILE A 97 -11.38 -4.02 -3.18
C ILE A 97 -10.46 -4.68 -4.22
N LEU A 98 -10.66 -5.95 -4.58
CA LEU A 98 -9.84 -6.61 -5.60
C LEU A 98 -9.99 -5.96 -6.99
N GLN A 99 -11.20 -5.53 -7.36
CA GLN A 99 -11.45 -4.76 -8.58
C GLN A 99 -10.74 -3.40 -8.56
N ASP A 100 -10.76 -2.66 -7.44
CA ASP A 100 -10.02 -1.40 -7.30
C ASP A 100 -8.50 -1.57 -7.47
N TRP A 101 -8.00 -2.78 -7.18
CA TRP A 101 -6.61 -3.18 -7.38
C TRP A 101 -6.36 -3.79 -8.76
N ASN A 102 -7.34 -3.76 -9.67
CA ASN A 102 -7.30 -4.35 -11.02
C ASN A 102 -6.95 -5.86 -10.99
N ILE A 103 -7.33 -6.57 -9.93
CA ILE A 103 -7.15 -8.02 -9.79
C ILE A 103 -8.44 -8.69 -10.27
N SER A 104 -8.41 -9.24 -11.48
CA SER A 104 -9.52 -10.01 -12.01
C SER A 104 -9.65 -11.32 -11.22
N SER A 105 -10.88 -11.66 -10.84
CA SER A 105 -11.25 -12.98 -10.34
C SER A 105 -11.15 -13.99 -11.50
N THR A 106 -9.94 -14.31 -11.94
CA THR A 106 -9.73 -15.43 -12.86
C THR A 106 -9.98 -16.70 -12.05
N GLY A 107 -10.95 -17.47 -12.52
CA GLY A 107 -11.59 -18.56 -11.79
C GLY A 107 -10.62 -19.60 -11.23
N ILE A 108 -10.92 -20.00 -10.01
CA ILE A 108 -10.68 -21.36 -9.55
C ILE A 108 -12.02 -21.79 -8.99
N GLY A 109 -12.91 -22.17 -9.92
CA GLY A 109 -14.03 -23.06 -9.63
C GLY A 109 -13.56 -24.49 -9.76
#